data_AF-A0A929L4X6-F1
#
_entry.id   AF-A0A929L4X6-F1
#
_cell.length_a   1.000
_cell.length_b   1.000
_cell.length_c   1.000
_cell.angle_alpha   90.00
_cell.angle_beta   90.00
_cell.angle_gamma   90.00
#
_symmetry.space_group_name_H-M   'P 1'
#
loop_
_entity.id
_entity.type
_entity.pdbx_description
1 polymer ?
#
loop_
_entity_poly.entity_id
_entity_poly.type
_entity_poly.pdbx_seq_one_letter_code
_entity_poly.pdbx_strand_id
1 'polypeptide(L)'
;MRLKPSKVAAAVLSTALAAGSLPVFAQNQASGTPYVEAYTIEENENDAYSYTRESVYTWPSPEEISALTAPYRDNLAGNGVIGFFLSCGDDMAAAIIARGVNDGIVNLSDPNDCATIQHMKDSIFYLRQANEIRAMYGVTQLSVDPVLMAVAIVQADASKGVLAHSELYPVSENLAIGGTIGTPMGVSSYGNPFDTWYIAESQRDYNNGHFLNLIRNTFVTTGFAVGTNCTIMPYSNTIYSQTFGYGPINGKSYSIGDYETMLYTFTDAGFIDQEHGEITPMHRLYNPYTGEHLFTADLNEKNVLASIGWQYEGIGWYAPKEGLPVYRVYNPNSGDHHYTMDSAERDALVGLGWVDENVGWYSDPLERVPLHRQFNPNAFTGTHNYTKDETEAAALVGMGWIAEDIGWYGVQ
;
A
#
# COMPACT_ATOMS: atom_id res chain seq x y z
N MET A 1 -3.13 33.28 31.09
CA MET A 1 -3.62 33.07 32.48
C MET A 1 -3.30 31.62 32.84
N ARG A 2 -2.46 31.36 33.85
CA ARG A 2 -2.01 30.00 34.21
C ARG A 2 -3.07 29.29 35.06
N LEU A 3 -3.42 28.04 34.72
CA LEU A 3 -4.09 27.11 35.64
C LEU A 3 -3.38 25.75 35.59
N LYS A 4 -3.14 25.18 36.77
CA LYS A 4 -2.55 23.84 37.00
C LYS A 4 -3.67 22.82 37.24
N PRO A 5 -3.56 21.54 36.81
CA PRO A 5 -4.52 20.51 37.18
C PRO A 5 -4.14 19.75 38.46
N SER A 6 -5.16 19.36 39.23
CA SER A 6 -5.10 18.55 40.45
C SER A 6 -5.14 17.05 40.15
N LYS A 7 -4.41 16.24 40.95
CA LYS A 7 -4.31 14.77 40.90
C LYS A 7 -5.45 14.08 41.67
N VAL A 8 -6.06 13.05 41.08
CA VAL A 8 -6.58 11.85 41.78
C VAL A 8 -6.42 10.63 40.85
N ALA A 9 -6.00 9.49 41.41
CA ALA A 9 -5.57 8.27 40.73
C ALA A 9 -6.51 7.07 40.96
N ALA A 10 -6.53 6.10 40.05
CA ALA A 10 -6.73 4.66 40.35
C ALA A 10 -6.24 3.76 39.19
N ALA A 11 -5.51 2.70 39.55
CA ALA A 11 -4.82 1.69 38.73
C ALA A 11 -5.80 0.63 38.14
N VAL A 12 -5.46 -0.24 37.18
CA VAL A 12 -4.53 -1.40 37.27
C VAL A 12 -4.08 -1.85 35.86
N LEU A 13 -2.77 -2.13 35.69
CA LEU A 13 -2.21 -2.94 34.59
C LEU A 13 -1.10 -3.85 35.13
N SER A 14 -1.10 -5.11 34.71
CA SER A 14 -0.04 -6.13 34.86
C SER A 14 -0.54 -7.34 34.08
N THR A 15 0.16 -8.00 33.16
CA THR A 15 1.58 -8.10 32.80
C THR A 15 1.66 -9.03 31.59
N ALA A 16 2.54 -8.77 30.61
CA ALA A 16 3.59 -9.71 30.14
C ALA A 16 4.20 -9.20 28.83
N LEU A 17 5.47 -8.78 28.92
CA LEU A 17 6.42 -8.60 27.83
C LEU A 17 7.33 -9.84 27.77
N ALA A 18 7.71 -10.23 26.55
CA ALA A 18 9.02 -10.76 26.09
C ALA A 18 8.79 -11.83 24.99
N ALA A 19 9.41 -11.82 23.81
CA ALA A 19 10.57 -11.09 23.30
C ALA A 19 10.49 -10.99 21.76
N GLY A 20 11.01 -9.89 21.19
CA GLY A 20 11.15 -9.68 19.74
C GLY A 20 10.81 -8.25 19.32
N SER A 21 11.70 -7.30 19.65
CA SER A 21 11.80 -5.91 19.13
C SER A 21 10.52 -5.27 18.54
N LEU A 22 9.67 -4.71 19.40
CA LEU A 22 8.71 -3.68 18.99
C LEU A 22 9.44 -2.35 18.74
N PRO A 23 9.06 -1.57 17.73
CA PRO A 23 9.57 -0.20 17.55
C PRO A 23 9.24 0.67 18.77
N VAL A 24 10.10 1.65 19.02
CA VAL A 24 10.15 2.56 20.19
C VAL A 24 8.81 3.27 20.50
N PHE A 25 7.84 3.26 19.58
CA PHE A 25 6.53 3.88 19.76
C PHE A 25 5.63 3.24 20.84
N ALA A 26 5.85 1.98 21.24
CA ALA A 26 5.03 1.34 22.27
C ALA A 26 5.41 1.75 23.71
N GLN A 27 6.59 2.34 23.94
CA GLN A 27 7.06 2.66 25.31
C GLN A 27 6.60 4.02 25.85
N ASN A 28 6.15 4.94 24.99
CA ASN A 28 5.68 6.27 25.42
C ASN A 28 4.19 6.35 25.79
N GLN A 29 3.43 5.27 25.63
CA GLN A 29 2.01 5.22 26.02
C GLN A 29 1.78 4.89 27.50
N ALA A 30 2.83 4.64 28.29
CA ALA A 30 2.69 4.27 29.71
C ALA A 30 2.54 5.45 30.69
N SER A 31 2.47 6.71 30.23
CA SER A 31 2.39 7.86 31.16
C SER A 31 1.51 9.05 30.79
N GLY A 32 0.65 8.95 29.77
CA GLY A 32 -0.29 10.03 29.47
C GLY A 32 -1.54 9.52 28.77
N THR A 33 -2.70 9.65 29.41
CA THR A 33 -3.98 9.57 28.71
C THR A 33 -4.05 10.70 27.66
N PRO A 34 -4.34 10.42 26.38
CA PRO A 34 -4.57 11.48 25.41
C PRO A 34 -5.88 12.18 25.77
N TYR A 35 -5.79 13.47 26.07
CA TYR A 35 -6.96 14.34 26.09
C TYR A 35 -7.39 14.52 24.63
N VAL A 36 -8.55 13.98 24.25
CA VAL A 36 -9.14 14.20 22.92
C VAL A 36 -10.34 15.12 23.10
N GLU A 37 -10.10 16.44 23.06
CA GLU A 37 -11.15 17.35 22.59
C GLU A 37 -11.12 17.27 21.06
N ALA A 38 -12.28 17.02 20.44
CA ALA A 38 -12.41 17.01 18.99
C ALA A 38 -11.90 18.35 18.45
N TYR A 39 -10.81 18.31 17.67
CA TYR A 39 -10.23 19.51 17.06
C TYR A 39 -11.17 19.97 15.93
N THR A 40 -12.13 20.84 16.25
CA THR A 40 -12.85 21.61 15.23
C THR A 40 -12.00 22.79 14.84
N ILE A 41 -11.36 22.73 13.67
CA ILE A 41 -10.84 23.93 13.02
C ILE A 41 -12.07 24.74 12.61
N GLU A 42 -12.37 25.83 13.33
CA GLU A 42 -13.35 26.81 12.86
C GLU A 42 -12.79 27.41 11.56
N GLU A 43 -13.48 27.16 10.44
CA GLU A 43 -13.13 27.76 9.15
C GLU A 43 -13.25 29.27 9.27
N ASN A 44 -12.14 29.98 9.37
CA ASN A 44 -12.12 31.36 8.93
C ASN A 44 -12.17 31.34 7.41
N GLU A 45 -12.99 32.19 6.79
CA GLU A 45 -13.08 32.34 5.31
C GLU A 45 -11.70 32.62 4.65
N ASN A 46 -10.68 32.94 5.44
CA ASN A 46 -9.30 33.08 5.00
C ASN A 46 -8.49 31.77 4.98
N ASP A 47 -8.90 30.68 5.62
CA ASP A 47 -8.15 29.40 5.62
C ASP A 47 -8.48 28.51 4.40
N ALA A 48 -9.39 28.97 3.53
CA ALA A 48 -9.61 28.47 2.17
C ALA A 48 -8.51 28.89 1.18
N TYR A 49 -7.27 29.14 1.66
CA TYR A 49 -6.09 29.36 0.84
C TYR A 49 -5.73 28.08 0.06
N SER A 50 -6.39 27.80 -1.08
CA SER A 50 -5.79 26.98 -2.17
C SER A 50 -6.57 26.94 -3.49
N TYR A 51 -7.81 27.41 -3.60
CA TYR A 51 -8.57 27.33 -4.87
C TYR A 51 -8.62 28.63 -5.67
N THR A 52 -8.08 29.75 -5.16
CA THR A 52 -8.16 31.07 -5.82
C THR A 52 -6.83 31.57 -6.39
N ARG A 53 -5.77 30.76 -6.38
CA ARG A 53 -4.51 31.10 -7.06
C ARG A 53 -4.63 30.68 -8.53
N GLU A 54 -4.23 31.55 -9.46
CA GLU A 54 -4.17 31.19 -10.88
C GLU A 54 -3.24 29.98 -11.03
N SER A 55 -3.80 28.83 -11.41
CA SER A 55 -3.00 27.65 -11.75
C SER A 55 -2.42 27.80 -13.14
N VAL A 56 -1.24 27.21 -13.37
CA VAL A 56 -0.62 27.24 -14.70
C VAL A 56 -1.47 26.46 -15.72
N TYR A 57 -2.05 25.35 -15.29
CA TYR A 57 -2.94 24.53 -16.10
C TYR A 57 -4.39 24.64 -15.69
N THR A 58 -5.25 24.48 -16.69
CA THR A 58 -6.65 24.13 -16.53
C THR A 58 -6.81 22.62 -16.56
N TRP A 59 -7.90 22.12 -15.96
CA TRP A 59 -8.27 20.71 -16.08
C TRP A 59 -8.44 20.32 -17.56
N PRO A 60 -7.90 19.18 -18.01
CA PRO A 60 -8.06 18.72 -19.40
C PRO A 60 -9.54 18.61 -19.80
N SER A 61 -9.91 19.21 -20.93
CA SER A 61 -11.22 19.02 -21.57
C SER A 61 -11.40 17.59 -22.08
N PRO A 62 -12.63 17.12 -22.33
CA PRO A 62 -12.87 15.78 -22.90
C PRO A 62 -12.12 15.54 -24.22
N GLU A 63 -12.00 16.56 -25.07
CA GLU A 63 -11.26 16.49 -26.33
C GLU A 63 -9.74 16.34 -26.08
N GLU A 64 -9.19 17.09 -25.14
CA GLU A 64 -7.78 16.96 -24.73
C GLU A 64 -7.50 15.60 -24.10
N ILE A 65 -8.40 15.10 -23.23
CA ILE A 65 -8.28 13.77 -22.63
C ILE A 65 -8.20 12.72 -23.73
N SER A 66 -9.12 12.77 -24.70
CA SER A 66 -9.12 11.83 -25.82
C SER A 66 -7.83 11.92 -26.64
N ALA A 67 -7.34 13.14 -26.93
CA ALA A 67 -6.14 13.34 -27.74
C ALA A 67 -4.86 12.89 -27.02
N LEU A 68 -4.70 13.26 -25.75
CA LEU A 68 -3.53 12.95 -24.93
C LEU A 68 -3.42 11.46 -24.61
N THR A 69 -4.54 10.78 -24.39
CA THR A 69 -4.53 9.36 -24.00
C THR A 69 -4.49 8.39 -25.17
N ALA A 70 -4.91 8.82 -26.37
CA ALA A 70 -4.98 7.95 -27.55
C ALA A 70 -3.70 7.14 -27.84
N PRO A 71 -2.46 7.71 -27.74
CA PRO A 71 -1.24 6.96 -28.03
C PRO A 71 -0.97 5.78 -27.07
N TYR A 72 -1.61 5.76 -25.90
CA TYR A 72 -1.27 4.84 -24.82
C TYR A 72 -2.25 3.66 -24.69
N ARG A 73 -3.39 3.70 -25.38
CA ARG A 73 -4.50 2.75 -25.19
C ARG A 73 -4.24 1.35 -25.73
N ASP A 74 -3.41 1.23 -26.77
CA ASP A 74 -3.16 -0.05 -27.44
C ASP A 74 -2.20 -0.96 -26.66
N ASN A 75 -1.47 -0.42 -25.69
CA ASN A 75 -0.53 -1.18 -24.84
C ASN A 75 -0.50 -0.64 -23.41
N LEU A 76 -1.56 -0.89 -22.64
CA LEU A 76 -1.66 -0.39 -21.27
C LEU A 76 -0.46 -0.84 -20.42
N ALA A 77 -0.13 -2.13 -20.40
CA ALA A 77 0.98 -2.66 -19.60
C ALA A 77 2.33 -2.01 -19.94
N GLY A 78 2.61 -1.78 -21.21
CA GLY A 78 3.86 -1.15 -21.66
C GLY A 78 3.95 0.36 -21.41
N ASN A 79 2.86 1.01 -20.99
CA ASN A 79 2.79 2.46 -20.78
C ASN A 79 2.82 2.88 -19.30
N GLY A 80 3.24 1.97 -18.41
CA GLY A 80 3.54 2.28 -17.01
C GLY A 80 2.40 3.01 -16.29
N VAL A 81 2.71 4.16 -15.69
CA VAL A 81 1.75 4.98 -14.92
C VAL A 81 0.55 5.43 -15.74
N ILE A 82 0.76 5.82 -17.01
CA ILE A 82 -0.35 6.20 -17.90
C ILE A 82 -1.24 4.99 -18.15
N GLY A 83 -0.62 3.84 -18.44
CA GLY A 83 -1.32 2.57 -18.62
C GLY A 83 -2.16 2.15 -17.43
N PHE A 84 -1.63 2.34 -16.21
CA PHE A 84 -2.33 2.05 -14.97
C PHE A 84 -3.59 2.90 -14.80
N PHE A 85 -3.49 4.22 -15.01
CA PHE A 85 -4.67 5.08 -14.89
C PHE A 85 -5.74 4.75 -15.93
N LEU A 86 -5.32 4.43 -17.16
CA LEU A 86 -6.23 3.95 -18.21
C LEU A 86 -6.86 2.60 -17.87
N SER A 87 -6.14 1.66 -17.25
CA SER A 87 -6.71 0.37 -16.82
C SER A 87 -7.72 0.54 -15.69
N CYS A 88 -7.57 1.57 -14.86
CA CYS A 88 -8.58 1.97 -13.86
C CYS A 88 -9.76 2.75 -14.48
N GLY A 89 -9.72 3.01 -15.80
CA GLY A 89 -10.65 3.84 -16.55
C GLY A 89 -10.62 5.31 -16.14
N ASP A 90 -9.55 5.79 -15.51
CA ASP A 90 -9.40 7.20 -15.13
C ASP A 90 -8.58 7.95 -16.19
N ASP A 91 -9.27 8.23 -17.30
CA ASP A 91 -8.67 8.88 -18.46
C ASP A 91 -8.16 10.30 -18.15
N MET A 92 -8.75 10.98 -17.16
CA MET A 92 -8.31 12.30 -16.73
C MET A 92 -6.95 12.25 -16.03
N ALA A 93 -6.77 11.30 -15.10
CA ALA A 93 -5.48 11.05 -14.46
C ALA A 93 -4.40 10.69 -15.49
N ALA A 94 -4.73 9.80 -16.44
CA ALA A 94 -3.85 9.43 -17.53
C ALA A 94 -3.46 10.64 -18.42
N ALA A 95 -4.43 11.49 -18.75
CA ALA A 95 -4.21 12.70 -19.55
C ALA A 95 -3.31 13.72 -18.84
N ILE A 96 -3.39 13.86 -17.51
CA ILE A 96 -2.54 14.75 -16.73
C ILE A 96 -1.07 14.31 -16.82
N ILE A 97 -0.79 13.02 -16.67
CA ILE A 97 0.57 12.49 -16.84
C ILE A 97 1.04 12.66 -18.29
N ALA A 98 0.19 12.33 -19.28
CA ALA A 98 0.52 12.48 -20.70
C ALA A 98 0.81 13.94 -21.10
N ARG A 99 0.08 14.90 -20.53
CA ARG A 99 0.39 16.34 -20.69
C ARG A 99 1.78 16.66 -20.12
N GLY A 100 2.07 16.17 -18.90
CA GLY A 100 3.40 16.31 -18.30
C GLY A 100 4.52 15.75 -19.16
N VAL A 101 4.29 14.64 -19.87
CA VAL A 101 5.24 14.08 -20.86
C VAL A 101 5.43 15.02 -22.05
N ASN A 102 4.34 15.51 -22.64
CA ASN A 102 4.40 16.43 -23.79
C ASN A 102 5.12 17.74 -23.45
N ASP A 103 4.96 18.23 -22.22
CA ASP A 103 5.57 19.47 -21.74
C ASP A 103 7.02 19.25 -21.26
N GLY A 104 7.53 18.02 -21.28
CA GLY A 104 8.88 17.68 -20.84
C GLY A 104 9.11 17.73 -19.34
N ILE A 105 8.04 17.72 -18.54
CA ILE A 105 8.07 17.68 -17.08
C ILE A 105 8.27 16.24 -16.61
N VAL A 106 7.56 15.30 -17.23
CA VAL A 106 7.59 13.87 -16.90
C VAL A 106 8.41 13.12 -17.92
N ASN A 107 9.33 12.28 -17.45
CA ASN A 107 10.09 11.34 -18.26
C ASN A 107 9.81 9.90 -17.81
N LEU A 108 8.90 9.22 -18.50
CA LEU A 108 8.51 7.83 -18.21
C LEU A 108 9.66 6.81 -18.30
N SER A 109 10.79 7.18 -18.90
CA SER A 109 11.98 6.32 -19.01
C SER A 109 13.03 6.56 -17.92
N ASP A 110 12.90 7.64 -17.13
CA ASP A 110 13.83 7.94 -16.05
C ASP A 110 13.37 7.22 -14.76
N PRO A 111 14.17 6.28 -14.22
CA PRO A 111 13.80 5.59 -12.98
C PRO A 111 13.73 6.53 -11.76
N ASN A 112 14.26 7.75 -11.85
CA ASN A 112 14.19 8.75 -10.79
C ASN A 112 12.93 9.63 -10.87
N ASP A 113 12.20 9.59 -11.98
CA ASP A 113 10.97 10.35 -12.23
C ASP A 113 9.85 9.99 -11.24
N CYS A 114 8.98 10.92 -10.87
CA CYS A 114 7.87 10.56 -9.97
C CYS A 114 6.85 9.66 -10.66
N ALA A 115 6.76 9.68 -11.99
CA ALA A 115 5.86 8.86 -12.80
C ALA A 115 6.42 7.46 -13.10
N THR A 116 6.94 6.77 -12.08
CA THR A 116 7.25 5.34 -12.17
C THR A 116 6.25 4.51 -11.37
N ILE A 117 5.99 3.29 -11.84
CA ILE A 117 5.16 2.32 -11.13
C ILE A 117 5.74 2.00 -9.74
N GLN A 118 7.07 1.92 -9.62
CA GLN A 118 7.71 1.67 -8.33
C GLN A 118 7.46 2.83 -7.35
N HIS A 119 7.63 4.09 -7.77
CA HIS A 119 7.34 5.23 -6.91
C HIS A 119 5.84 5.37 -6.57
N MET A 120 4.93 4.94 -7.45
CA MET A 120 3.52 4.81 -7.09
C MET A 120 3.29 3.76 -5.99
N LYS A 121 4.01 2.62 -6.03
CA LYS A 121 3.96 1.60 -4.96
C LYS A 121 4.56 2.15 -3.67
N ASP A 122 5.68 2.84 -3.74
CA ASP A 122 6.33 3.46 -2.58
C ASP A 122 5.43 4.55 -1.94
N SER A 123 4.61 5.24 -2.73
CA SER A 123 3.65 6.23 -2.25
C SER A 123 2.58 5.64 -1.32
N ILE A 124 2.23 4.35 -1.46
CA ILE A 124 1.28 3.65 -0.58
C ILE A 124 1.74 3.69 0.88
N PHE A 125 3.03 3.51 1.11
CA PHE A 125 3.63 3.56 2.45
C PHE A 125 3.40 4.92 3.14
N TYR A 126 3.51 6.01 2.39
CA TYR A 126 3.31 7.36 2.93
C TYR A 126 1.83 7.73 3.09
N LEU A 127 0.98 7.27 2.17
CA LEU A 127 -0.47 7.39 2.31
C LEU A 127 -0.99 6.73 3.59
N ARG A 128 -0.46 5.54 3.95
CA ARG A 128 -0.80 4.85 5.20
C ARG A 128 -0.40 5.67 6.43
N GLN A 129 0.83 6.21 6.46
CA GLN A 129 1.29 7.08 7.55
C GLN A 129 0.44 8.35 7.70
N ALA A 130 0.01 8.98 6.60
CA ALA A 130 -0.93 10.10 6.68
C ALA A 130 -2.25 9.70 7.36
N ASN A 131 -2.79 8.52 7.03
CA ASN A 131 -4.02 8.02 7.65
C ASN A 131 -3.83 7.54 9.10
N GLU A 132 -2.64 7.10 9.50
CA GLU A 132 -2.29 6.85 10.90
C GLU A 132 -2.30 8.16 11.70
N ILE A 133 -1.72 9.24 11.16
CA ILE A 133 -1.76 10.57 11.76
C ILE A 133 -3.21 11.03 11.91
N ARG A 134 -4.02 10.94 10.86
CA ARG A 134 -5.43 11.33 10.91
C ARG A 134 -6.24 10.55 11.93
N ALA A 135 -5.98 9.25 12.05
CA ALA A 135 -6.61 8.41 13.07
C ALA A 135 -6.26 8.86 14.50
N MET A 136 -5.01 9.27 14.77
CA MET A 136 -4.60 9.80 16.07
C MET A 136 -5.37 11.07 16.47
N TYR A 137 -5.84 11.85 15.50
CA TYR A 137 -6.61 13.10 15.72
C TYR A 137 -8.12 12.91 15.58
N GLY A 138 -8.59 11.69 15.30
CA GLY A 138 -10.02 11.39 15.17
C GLY A 138 -10.69 12.06 13.96
N VAL A 139 -9.93 12.40 12.92
CA VAL A 139 -10.47 12.97 11.67
C VAL A 139 -10.62 11.90 10.59
N THR A 140 -11.51 12.13 9.63
CA THR A 140 -11.83 11.14 8.58
C THR A 140 -10.60 10.71 7.80
N GLN A 141 -10.36 9.41 7.64
CA GLN A 141 -9.25 8.91 6.83
C GLN A 141 -9.43 9.29 5.35
N LEU A 142 -8.32 9.60 4.67
CA LEU A 142 -8.31 9.99 3.26
C LEU A 142 -8.43 8.75 2.37
N SER A 143 -9.20 8.90 1.29
CA SER A 143 -9.26 7.97 0.16
C SER A 143 -8.34 8.45 -0.97
N VAL A 144 -7.81 7.54 -1.77
CA VAL A 144 -6.93 7.85 -2.90
C VAL A 144 -7.75 8.26 -4.11
N ASP A 145 -7.53 9.47 -4.60
CA ASP A 145 -8.09 9.97 -5.85
C ASP A 145 -7.02 9.86 -6.96
N PRO A 146 -7.25 9.10 -8.05
CA PRO A 146 -6.27 8.95 -9.12
C PRO A 146 -5.86 10.27 -9.78
N VAL A 147 -6.76 11.26 -9.86
CA VAL A 147 -6.44 12.58 -10.40
C VAL A 147 -5.50 13.32 -9.44
N LEU A 148 -5.76 13.28 -8.13
CA LEU A 148 -4.84 13.87 -7.15
C LEU A 148 -3.48 13.16 -7.14
N MET A 149 -3.43 11.85 -7.36
CA MET A 149 -2.17 11.10 -7.55
C MET A 149 -1.41 11.61 -8.77
N ALA A 150 -2.08 11.75 -9.91
CA ALA A 150 -1.47 12.27 -11.13
C ALA A 150 -0.97 13.72 -10.98
N VAL A 151 -1.75 14.56 -10.29
CA VAL A 151 -1.34 15.94 -9.99
C VAL A 151 -0.12 15.96 -9.07
N ALA A 152 -0.09 15.15 -8.01
CA ALA A 152 1.06 15.07 -7.11
C ALA A 152 2.34 14.67 -7.87
N ILE A 153 2.22 13.72 -8.81
CA ILE A 153 3.34 13.25 -9.64
C ILE A 153 3.90 14.39 -10.49
N VAL A 154 3.07 15.00 -11.34
CA VAL A 154 3.54 16.04 -12.28
C VAL A 154 4.03 17.28 -11.52
N GLN A 155 3.37 17.66 -10.43
CA GLN A 155 3.79 18.80 -9.63
C GLN A 155 5.12 18.56 -8.91
N ALA A 156 5.34 17.35 -8.37
CA ALA A 156 6.60 16.99 -7.74
C ALA A 156 7.75 17.02 -8.74
N ASP A 157 7.57 16.45 -9.95
CA ASP A 157 8.61 16.49 -10.98
C ASP A 157 8.96 17.92 -11.41
N ALA A 158 7.95 18.78 -11.62
CA ALA A 158 8.17 20.19 -11.91
C ALA A 158 8.92 20.94 -10.79
N SER A 159 8.77 20.49 -9.53
CA SER A 159 9.41 21.09 -8.37
C SER A 159 10.85 20.62 -8.12
N LYS A 160 11.34 19.57 -8.81
CA LYS A 160 12.68 18.96 -8.58
C LYS A 160 13.86 19.92 -8.79
N GLY A 161 13.68 21.07 -9.46
CA GLY A 161 14.73 22.04 -9.75
C GLY A 161 14.57 23.44 -9.11
N VAL A 162 13.46 23.72 -8.42
CA VAL A 162 13.11 25.09 -7.97
C VAL A 162 12.76 25.27 -6.48
N LEU A 163 12.41 24.19 -5.74
CA LEU A 163 12.07 24.22 -4.30
C LEU A 163 10.92 25.20 -4.02
N ALA A 164 9.88 25.05 -4.83
CA ALA A 164 8.64 25.76 -4.71
C ALA A 164 7.51 24.82 -5.13
N HIS A 165 6.32 25.05 -4.58
CA HIS A 165 5.10 24.49 -5.14
C HIS A 165 5.00 24.94 -6.60
N SER A 166 4.87 23.98 -7.53
CA SER A 166 4.83 24.30 -8.97
C SER A 166 3.49 24.92 -9.38
N GLU A 167 2.43 24.70 -8.61
CA GLU A 167 1.09 25.28 -8.81
C GLU A 167 0.53 24.99 -10.21
N LEU A 168 0.94 23.86 -10.80
CA LEU A 168 0.45 23.44 -12.11
C LEU A 168 -1.06 23.24 -12.09
N TYR A 169 -1.59 22.67 -11.00
CA TYR A 169 -3.03 22.51 -10.78
C TYR A 169 -3.46 23.16 -9.46
N PRO A 170 -4.72 23.62 -9.36
CA PRO A 170 -5.22 24.34 -8.19
C PRO A 170 -5.66 23.36 -7.10
N VAL A 171 -4.70 22.69 -6.45
CA VAL A 171 -4.94 21.75 -5.34
C VAL A 171 -4.17 22.17 -4.09
N SER A 172 -4.65 21.76 -2.91
CA SER A 172 -3.84 21.86 -1.69
C SER A 172 -2.70 20.85 -1.73
N GLU A 173 -1.49 21.27 -1.37
CA GLU A 173 -0.27 20.45 -1.46
C GLU A 173 0.62 20.62 -0.23
N ASN A 174 1.22 19.53 0.23
CA ASN A 174 2.41 19.52 1.06
C ASN A 174 3.61 19.07 0.21
N LEU A 175 4.74 19.79 0.30
CA LEU A 175 5.97 19.50 -0.46
C LEU A 175 7.16 19.34 0.48
N ALA A 176 8.03 18.36 0.22
CA ALA A 176 9.25 18.12 0.96
C ALA A 176 10.36 17.62 0.04
N ILE A 177 11.60 17.99 0.36
CA ILE A 177 12.81 17.50 -0.31
C ILE A 177 13.80 17.03 0.76
N GLY A 178 14.45 15.90 0.50
CA GLY A 178 15.41 15.25 1.39
C GLY A 178 14.94 13.86 1.83
N GLY A 179 15.76 13.17 2.62
CA GLY A 179 15.42 11.85 3.18
C GLY A 179 15.52 10.68 2.21
N THR A 180 15.07 9.52 2.69
CA THR A 180 15.25 8.22 2.01
C THR A 180 13.89 7.51 1.90
N ILE A 181 13.55 7.09 0.67
CA ILE A 181 12.32 6.35 0.38
C ILE A 181 12.19 5.12 1.29
N GLY A 182 11.00 4.93 1.87
CA GLY A 182 10.70 3.81 2.77
C GLY A 182 11.15 4.00 4.22
N THR A 183 11.78 5.14 4.58
CA THR A 183 12.16 5.41 5.97
C THR A 183 10.90 5.60 6.84
N PRO A 184 10.72 4.86 7.94
CA PRO A 184 9.61 5.09 8.86
C PRO A 184 9.70 6.44 9.56
N MET A 185 8.55 7.08 9.76
CA MET A 185 8.43 8.33 10.52
C MET A 185 9.04 8.18 11.93
N GLY A 186 9.82 9.17 12.36
CA GLY A 186 10.44 9.25 13.68
C GLY A 186 11.76 8.48 13.84
N VAL A 187 12.22 7.75 12.82
CA VAL A 187 13.49 6.99 12.88
C VAL A 187 14.72 7.88 12.64
N SER A 188 14.59 8.96 11.88
CA SER A 188 15.66 9.93 11.65
C SER A 188 15.08 11.32 11.47
N SER A 189 15.79 12.38 11.85
CA SER A 189 15.18 13.73 11.91
C SER A 189 14.79 14.33 10.55
N TYR A 190 15.25 13.76 9.43
CA TYR A 190 14.99 14.28 8.07
C TYR A 190 14.86 13.16 7.03
N GLY A 191 14.56 11.93 7.45
CA GLY A 191 14.50 10.76 6.56
C GLY A 191 13.14 10.55 5.92
N ASN A 192 12.09 11.10 6.53
CA ASN A 192 10.69 10.95 6.13
C ASN A 192 10.01 12.34 6.11
N PRO A 193 9.11 12.62 5.14
CA PRO A 193 8.46 13.94 5.05
C PRO A 193 7.60 14.27 6.29
N PHE A 194 7.02 13.27 6.95
CA PHE A 194 6.22 13.43 8.17
C PHE A 194 7.04 13.78 9.42
N ASP A 195 8.38 13.62 9.39
CA ASP A 195 9.25 14.14 10.46
C ASP A 195 9.13 15.66 10.55
N THR A 196 8.96 16.34 9.41
CA THR A 196 8.73 17.78 9.38
C THR A 196 7.24 18.10 9.37
N TRP A 197 6.49 17.55 8.41
CA TRP A 197 5.08 17.90 8.21
C TRP A 197 4.20 17.60 9.42
N TYR A 198 4.55 16.60 10.23
CA TYR A 198 3.80 16.24 11.43
C TYR A 198 4.62 16.43 12.71
N ILE A 199 5.74 15.71 12.89
CA ILE A 199 6.44 15.70 14.18
C ILE A 199 6.92 17.10 14.56
N ALA A 200 7.57 17.82 13.63
CA ALA A 200 8.05 19.17 13.90
C ALA A 200 6.91 20.20 13.92
N GLU A 201 6.00 20.18 12.95
CA GLU A 201 4.97 21.21 12.78
C GLU A 201 3.81 21.13 13.77
N SER A 202 3.46 19.94 14.27
CA SER A 202 2.44 19.79 15.32
C SER A 202 2.80 20.48 16.64
N GLN A 203 4.08 20.81 16.83
CA GLN A 203 4.60 21.50 18.01
C GLN A 203 4.69 23.02 17.83
N ARG A 204 4.35 23.55 16.64
CA ARG A 204 4.49 24.97 16.32
C ARG A 204 3.15 25.70 16.40
N ASP A 205 3.18 26.92 16.94
CA ASP A 205 2.03 27.83 16.97
C ASP A 205 1.80 28.59 15.64
N TYR A 206 2.79 28.58 14.73
CA TYR A 206 2.76 29.23 13.42
C TYR A 206 3.67 28.47 12.44
N ASN A 207 3.54 28.72 11.12
CA ASN A 207 4.28 27.98 10.09
C ASN A 207 4.14 26.45 10.23
N ASN A 208 2.89 26.01 10.42
CA ASN A 208 2.46 24.63 10.61
C ASN A 208 1.46 24.20 9.52
N GLY A 209 1.53 24.82 8.34
CA GLY A 209 0.57 24.60 7.26
C GLY A 209 0.53 23.15 6.78
N HIS A 210 1.66 22.44 6.80
CA HIS A 210 1.68 21.04 6.39
C HIS A 210 0.92 20.17 7.39
N PHE A 211 1.15 20.41 8.69
CA PHE A 211 0.40 19.74 9.75
C PHE A 211 -1.10 20.02 9.65
N LEU A 212 -1.48 21.29 9.46
CA LEU A 212 -2.88 21.67 9.32
C LEU A 212 -3.55 20.99 8.11
N ASN A 213 -2.86 20.85 6.98
CA ASN A 213 -3.36 20.08 5.84
C ASN A 213 -3.58 18.61 6.21
N LEU A 214 -2.67 17.98 6.97
CA LEU A 214 -2.79 16.57 7.38
C LEU A 214 -4.01 16.31 8.25
N ILE A 215 -4.34 17.21 9.18
CA ILE A 215 -5.46 17.02 10.13
C ILE A 215 -6.74 17.78 9.74
N ARG A 216 -6.77 18.43 8.57
CA ARG A 216 -7.98 19.14 8.12
C ARG A 216 -9.08 18.12 7.82
N ASN A 217 -10.17 18.17 8.59
CA ASN A 217 -11.27 17.20 8.51
C ASN A 217 -12.12 17.35 7.23
N THR A 218 -12.10 18.51 6.58
CA THR A 218 -12.82 18.72 5.30
C THR A 218 -12.12 18.07 4.12
N PHE A 219 -10.83 17.74 4.23
CA PHE A 219 -10.17 16.90 3.23
C PHE A 219 -10.55 15.44 3.42
N VAL A 220 -10.99 14.80 2.34
CA VAL A 220 -11.45 13.40 2.32
C VAL A 220 -10.81 12.58 1.20
N THR A 221 -10.16 13.25 0.24
CA THR A 221 -9.38 12.62 -0.84
C THR A 221 -7.93 13.10 -0.84
N THR A 222 -7.02 12.28 -1.34
CA THR A 222 -5.59 12.60 -1.42
C THR A 222 -4.93 11.93 -2.61
N GLY A 223 -3.79 12.48 -3.00
CA GLY A 223 -2.79 11.83 -3.83
C GLY A 223 -1.41 12.02 -3.21
N PHE A 224 -0.45 11.21 -3.64
CA PHE A 224 0.92 11.26 -3.14
C PHE A 224 1.90 10.90 -4.26
N ALA A 225 3.02 11.59 -4.29
CA ALA A 225 4.13 11.31 -5.18
C ALA A 225 5.44 11.28 -4.41
N VAL A 226 6.32 10.38 -4.86
CA VAL A 226 7.71 10.32 -4.44
C VAL A 226 8.58 10.20 -5.69
N GLY A 227 9.79 10.73 -5.64
CA GLY A 227 10.79 10.54 -6.67
C GLY A 227 12.16 10.95 -6.19
N THR A 228 13.18 10.77 -7.01
CA THR A 228 14.57 11.06 -6.66
C THR A 228 15.18 12.04 -7.67
N ASN A 229 16.48 12.31 -7.53
CA ASN A 229 17.22 13.21 -8.42
C ASN A 229 16.74 14.67 -8.40
N CYS A 230 16.25 15.15 -7.26
CA CYS A 230 16.06 16.58 -7.02
C CYS A 230 17.44 17.26 -6.93
N THR A 231 17.65 18.35 -7.70
CA THR A 231 18.97 18.95 -8.00
C THR A 231 19.30 20.19 -7.17
N ILE A 232 18.47 20.53 -6.19
CA ILE A 232 18.49 21.83 -5.50
C ILE A 232 19.53 21.90 -4.38
N MET A 233 19.89 20.74 -3.85
CA MET A 233 20.86 20.59 -2.78
C MET A 233 22.15 19.98 -3.36
N PRO A 234 23.30 20.08 -2.68
CA PRO A 234 24.59 19.60 -3.21
C PRO A 234 24.66 18.09 -3.52
N TYR A 235 23.58 17.35 -3.24
CA TYR A 235 23.43 15.92 -3.50
C TYR A 235 22.07 15.66 -4.16
N SER A 236 21.96 14.57 -4.92
CA SER A 236 20.68 14.04 -5.38
C SER A 236 19.81 13.72 -4.15
N ASN A 237 18.61 14.29 -4.10
CA ASN A 237 17.68 14.11 -2.99
C ASN A 237 16.34 13.54 -3.46
N THR A 238 15.63 12.94 -2.51
CA THR A 238 14.23 12.52 -2.66
C THR A 238 13.32 13.75 -2.64
N ILE A 239 12.22 13.71 -3.39
CA ILE A 239 11.12 14.68 -3.34
C ILE A 239 9.84 13.95 -2.95
N TYR A 240 9.00 14.60 -2.15
CA TYR A 240 7.69 14.11 -1.75
C TYR A 240 6.66 15.22 -1.97
N SER A 241 5.53 14.86 -2.59
CA SER A 241 4.35 15.72 -2.66
C SER A 241 3.13 14.95 -2.17
N GLN A 242 2.32 15.58 -1.31
CA GLN A 242 1.00 15.09 -0.96
C GLN A 242 -0.05 16.12 -1.34
N THR A 243 -1.02 15.74 -2.15
CA THR A 243 -2.13 16.59 -2.57
C THR A 243 -3.41 16.23 -1.80
N PHE A 244 -4.29 17.21 -1.60
CA PHE A 244 -5.51 17.06 -0.82
C PHE A 244 -6.73 17.64 -1.53
N GLY A 245 -7.87 16.96 -1.39
CA GLY A 245 -9.15 17.36 -1.97
C GLY A 245 -10.32 17.23 -0.99
N TYR A 246 -11.36 18.02 -1.25
CA TYR A 246 -12.65 17.98 -0.54
C TYR A 246 -13.55 16.84 -1.00
N GLY A 247 -13.12 16.08 -2.01
CA GLY A 247 -13.86 15.02 -2.68
C GLY A 247 -13.14 14.58 -3.96
N PRO A 248 -13.63 13.53 -4.62
CA PRO A 248 -13.00 13.03 -5.85
C PRO A 248 -13.17 14.03 -7.00
N ILE A 249 -12.07 14.44 -7.62
CA ILE A 249 -12.07 15.44 -8.71
C ILE A 249 -12.84 14.93 -9.93
N ASN A 250 -12.65 13.65 -10.28
CA ASN A 250 -13.29 13.01 -11.42
C ASN A 250 -14.23 11.86 -11.01
N GLY A 251 -14.85 12.00 -9.84
CA GLY A 251 -15.87 11.06 -9.35
C GLY A 251 -15.34 9.68 -8.92
N LYS A 252 -14.02 9.45 -8.92
CA LYS A 252 -13.38 8.21 -8.47
C LYS A 252 -12.49 8.45 -7.26
N SER A 253 -12.64 7.59 -6.27
CA SER A 253 -11.74 7.50 -5.12
C SER A 253 -11.78 6.08 -4.57
N TYR A 254 -10.67 5.64 -4.00
CA TYR A 254 -10.48 4.26 -3.52
C TYR A 254 -9.96 4.29 -2.09
N SER A 255 -10.26 3.26 -1.29
CA SER A 255 -9.47 3.09 -0.06
C SER A 255 -7.99 2.88 -0.45
N ILE A 256 -7.05 3.15 0.47
CA ILE A 256 -5.63 2.91 0.19
C ILE A 256 -5.39 1.45 -0.19
N GLY A 257 -6.06 0.50 0.48
CA GLY A 257 -5.92 -0.93 0.19
C GLY A 257 -6.50 -1.35 -1.16
N ASP A 258 -7.61 -0.75 -1.59
CA ASP A 258 -8.17 -1.00 -2.92
C ASP A 258 -7.26 -0.43 -4.01
N TYR A 259 -6.74 0.79 -3.81
CA TYR A 259 -5.83 1.41 -4.75
C TYR A 259 -4.51 0.65 -4.89
N GLU A 260 -3.94 0.20 -3.76
CA GLU A 260 -2.79 -0.70 -3.75
C GLU A 260 -3.10 -1.98 -4.51
N THR A 261 -4.25 -2.60 -4.26
CA THR A 261 -4.66 -3.82 -4.97
C THR A 261 -4.71 -3.59 -6.48
N MET A 262 -5.36 -2.52 -6.95
CA MET A 262 -5.38 -2.18 -8.37
C MET A 262 -3.98 -2.00 -8.95
N LEU A 263 -3.09 -1.32 -8.22
CA LEU A 263 -1.73 -1.03 -8.67
C LEU A 263 -0.89 -2.30 -8.81
N TYR A 264 -0.93 -3.19 -7.82
CA TYR A 264 -0.22 -4.47 -7.89
C TYR A 264 -0.83 -5.37 -8.97
N THR A 265 -2.16 -5.49 -9.06
CA THR A 265 -2.80 -6.26 -10.14
C THR A 265 -2.40 -5.75 -11.53
N PHE A 266 -2.29 -4.44 -11.73
CA PHE A 266 -1.84 -3.87 -13.01
C PHE A 266 -0.40 -4.26 -13.33
N THR A 267 0.52 -4.21 -12.36
CA THR A 267 1.91 -4.63 -12.61
C THR A 267 2.01 -6.10 -12.91
N ASP A 268 1.23 -6.89 -12.20
CA ASP A 268 1.30 -8.35 -12.28
C ASP A 268 0.64 -8.85 -13.57
N ALA A 269 -0.40 -8.17 -14.06
CA ALA A 269 -0.97 -8.35 -15.40
C ALA A 269 0.00 -7.90 -16.52
N GLY A 270 0.97 -7.03 -16.22
CA GLY A 270 2.05 -6.61 -17.11
C GLY A 270 3.26 -7.56 -17.14
N PHE A 271 3.30 -8.57 -16.25
CA PHE A 271 4.24 -9.69 -16.27
C PHE A 271 3.64 -10.96 -16.91
N ILE A 272 2.61 -10.81 -17.74
CA ILE A 272 2.20 -11.85 -18.68
C ILE A 272 3.21 -11.84 -19.82
N ASP A 273 4.30 -12.58 -19.62
CA ASP A 273 5.13 -13.10 -20.70
C ASP A 273 4.20 -13.70 -21.76
N GLN A 274 4.33 -13.25 -23.01
CA GLN A 274 3.47 -13.62 -24.13
C GLN A 274 3.51 -15.12 -24.51
N GLU A 275 4.30 -15.95 -23.82
CA GLU A 275 4.20 -17.42 -23.90
C GLU A 275 3.33 -18.09 -22.82
N HIS A 276 2.89 -17.35 -21.79
CA HIS A 276 2.30 -17.91 -20.60
C HIS A 276 0.80 -17.57 -20.54
N GLY A 277 -0.05 -18.60 -20.52
CA GLY A 277 -1.49 -18.42 -20.30
C GLY A 277 -1.77 -17.59 -19.03
N GLU A 278 -2.95 -16.99 -18.94
CA GLU A 278 -3.35 -16.10 -17.84
C GLU A 278 -2.90 -16.65 -16.47
N ILE A 279 -2.28 -15.79 -15.65
CA ILE A 279 -1.73 -16.13 -14.33
C ILE A 279 -2.55 -15.43 -13.23
N THR A 280 -2.61 -16.02 -12.04
CA THR A 280 -3.34 -15.48 -10.88
C THR A 280 -2.39 -15.37 -9.68
N PRO A 281 -2.33 -14.23 -8.98
CA PRO A 281 -1.51 -14.08 -7.79
C PRO A 281 -2.10 -14.86 -6.61
N MET A 282 -1.28 -15.66 -5.93
CA MET A 282 -1.68 -16.36 -4.71
C MET A 282 -1.21 -15.54 -3.49
N HIS A 283 -2.16 -14.92 -2.81
CA HIS A 283 -1.92 -14.09 -1.63
C HIS A 283 -1.65 -14.94 -0.41
N ARG A 284 -0.57 -14.65 0.31
CA ARG A 284 -0.18 -15.32 1.56
C ARG A 284 -0.59 -14.45 2.75
N LEU A 285 -1.34 -15.02 3.69
CA LEU A 285 -1.72 -14.38 4.93
C LEU A 285 -1.31 -15.24 6.13
N TYR A 286 -0.71 -14.63 7.14
CA TYR A 286 -0.32 -15.27 8.39
C TYR A 286 -1.27 -14.90 9.52
N ASN A 287 -1.75 -15.89 10.25
CA ASN A 287 -2.54 -15.69 11.46
C ASN A 287 -1.61 -15.72 12.70
N PRO A 288 -1.33 -14.58 13.35
CA PRO A 288 -0.42 -14.53 14.50
C PRO A 288 -0.98 -15.23 15.74
N TYR A 289 -2.27 -15.57 15.77
CA TYR A 289 -2.91 -16.24 16.91
C TYR A 289 -2.86 -17.76 16.80
N THR A 290 -2.97 -18.32 15.58
CA THR A 290 -3.01 -19.77 15.35
C THR A 290 -1.72 -20.32 14.73
N GLY A 291 -0.88 -19.44 14.18
CA GLY A 291 0.30 -19.84 13.39
C GLY A 291 -0.03 -20.29 11.97
N GLU A 292 -1.29 -20.23 11.55
CA GLU A 292 -1.74 -20.67 10.24
C GLU A 292 -1.30 -19.72 9.13
N HIS A 293 -0.93 -20.30 7.98
CA HIS A 293 -0.83 -19.56 6.73
C HIS A 293 -2.00 -19.94 5.83
N LEU A 294 -2.68 -18.92 5.29
CA LEU A 294 -3.74 -19.08 4.30
C LEU A 294 -3.26 -18.55 2.96
N PHE A 295 -3.59 -19.29 1.91
CA PHE A 295 -3.28 -18.95 0.53
C PHE A 295 -4.56 -18.81 -0.27
N THR A 296 -4.71 -17.69 -0.97
CA THR A 296 -5.93 -17.42 -1.72
C THR A 296 -5.71 -16.60 -2.98
N ALA A 297 -6.47 -16.95 -4.02
CA ALA A 297 -6.68 -16.13 -5.20
C ALA A 297 -7.78 -15.08 -4.99
N ASP A 298 -8.63 -15.26 -3.96
CA ASP A 298 -9.77 -14.39 -3.69
C ASP A 298 -9.33 -13.15 -2.90
N LEU A 299 -9.34 -12.01 -3.59
CA LEU A 299 -9.04 -10.71 -3.01
C LEU A 299 -9.99 -10.32 -1.87
N ASN A 300 -11.26 -10.73 -1.93
CA ASN A 300 -12.21 -10.47 -0.86
C ASN A 300 -11.86 -11.27 0.40
N GLU A 301 -11.52 -12.56 0.25
CA GLU A 301 -11.04 -13.38 1.37
C GLU A 301 -9.79 -12.78 2.00
N LYS A 302 -8.78 -12.41 1.20
CA LYS A 302 -7.57 -11.70 1.65
C LYS A 302 -7.93 -10.42 2.42
N ASN A 303 -8.78 -9.56 1.87
CA ASN A 303 -9.14 -8.28 2.47
C ASN A 303 -9.90 -8.44 3.78
N VAL A 304 -10.87 -9.37 3.83
CA VAL A 304 -11.63 -9.66 5.04
C VAL A 304 -10.71 -10.19 6.14
N LEU A 305 -9.85 -11.15 5.84
CA LEU A 305 -8.91 -11.73 6.81
C LEU A 305 -7.93 -10.68 7.34
N ALA A 306 -7.38 -9.83 6.46
CA ALA A 306 -6.51 -8.72 6.87
C ALA A 306 -7.24 -7.73 7.79
N SER A 307 -8.51 -7.42 7.51
CA SER A 307 -9.32 -6.52 8.34
C SER A 307 -9.62 -7.04 9.74
N ILE A 308 -9.58 -8.37 9.93
CA ILE A 308 -9.84 -9.02 11.21
C ILE A 308 -8.57 -9.50 11.92
N GLY A 309 -7.39 -9.02 11.49
CA GLY A 309 -6.13 -9.17 12.22
C GLY A 309 -5.15 -10.21 11.67
N TRP A 310 -5.40 -10.80 10.50
CA TRP A 310 -4.38 -11.57 9.79
C TRP A 310 -3.34 -10.62 9.18
N GLN A 311 -2.08 -11.05 9.16
CA GLN A 311 -0.99 -10.31 8.56
C GLN A 311 -0.86 -10.70 7.08
N TYR A 312 -1.05 -9.73 6.19
CA TYR A 312 -0.78 -9.93 4.77
C TYR A 312 0.73 -9.94 4.53
N GLU A 313 1.26 -11.05 4.02
CA GLU A 313 2.70 -11.25 3.79
C GLU A 313 3.10 -11.04 2.33
N GLY A 314 2.15 -10.66 1.47
CA GLY A 314 2.38 -10.43 0.05
C GLY A 314 1.89 -11.57 -0.83
N ILE A 315 2.38 -11.58 -2.07
CA ILE A 315 2.12 -12.65 -3.04
C ILE A 315 3.15 -13.76 -2.79
N GLY A 316 2.69 -14.96 -2.44
CA GLY A 316 3.57 -16.11 -2.22
C GLY A 316 4.15 -16.66 -3.52
N TRP A 317 3.31 -16.79 -4.55
CA TRP A 317 3.67 -17.19 -5.91
C TRP A 317 2.54 -16.81 -6.89
N TYR A 318 2.77 -17.03 -8.17
CA TYR A 318 1.75 -16.96 -9.21
C TYR A 318 1.33 -18.36 -9.66
N ALA A 319 0.02 -18.63 -9.71
CA ALA A 319 -0.54 -19.86 -10.24
C ALA A 319 -1.04 -19.64 -11.68
N PRO A 320 -0.92 -20.61 -12.60
CA PRO A 320 -1.60 -20.52 -13.89
C PRO A 320 -3.13 -20.62 -13.72
N LYS A 321 -3.89 -20.04 -14.66
CA LYS A 321 -5.36 -20.14 -14.70
C LYS A 321 -5.86 -21.55 -15.04
N GLU A 322 -5.05 -22.33 -15.75
CA GLU A 322 -5.31 -23.72 -16.10
C GLU A 322 -4.06 -24.56 -15.82
N GLY A 323 -4.24 -25.82 -15.44
CA GLY A 323 -3.13 -26.71 -15.14
C GLY A 323 -3.60 -27.92 -14.34
N LEU A 324 -2.73 -28.44 -13.47
CA LEU A 324 -3.07 -29.56 -12.60
C LEU A 324 -3.75 -29.03 -11.33
N PRO A 325 -4.91 -29.54 -10.91
CA PRO A 325 -5.67 -28.95 -9.79
C PRO A 325 -4.93 -29.07 -8.46
N VAL A 326 -4.95 -27.98 -7.68
CA VAL A 326 -4.58 -27.97 -6.26
C VAL A 326 -5.86 -27.80 -5.44
N TYR A 327 -6.20 -28.82 -4.66
CA TYR A 327 -7.39 -28.86 -3.82
C TYR A 327 -7.14 -28.14 -2.51
N ARG A 328 -8.12 -27.32 -2.09
CA ARG A 328 -8.15 -26.68 -0.78
C ARG A 328 -9.14 -27.43 0.12
N VAL A 329 -8.67 -27.86 1.29
CA VAL A 329 -9.47 -28.67 2.22
C VAL A 329 -9.43 -28.04 3.60
N TYR A 330 -10.59 -27.75 4.16
CA TYR A 330 -10.74 -27.04 5.43
C TYR A 330 -11.13 -27.97 6.57
N ASN A 331 -10.46 -27.85 7.72
CA ASN A 331 -10.82 -28.57 8.94
C ASN A 331 -11.71 -27.70 9.84
N PRO A 332 -13.02 -28.00 9.97
CA PRO A 332 -13.91 -27.19 10.81
C PRO A 332 -13.63 -27.31 12.31
N ASN A 333 -12.83 -28.29 12.75
CA ASN A 333 -12.53 -28.49 14.17
C ASN A 333 -11.30 -27.71 14.64
N SER A 334 -10.27 -27.60 13.79
CA SER A 334 -9.05 -26.83 14.11
C SER A 334 -9.03 -25.44 13.49
N GLY A 335 -9.72 -25.25 12.36
CA GLY A 335 -9.62 -24.04 11.54
C GLY A 335 -8.56 -24.13 10.44
N ASP A 336 -7.75 -25.19 10.39
CA ASP A 336 -6.65 -25.34 9.43
C ASP A 336 -7.13 -25.56 8.00
N HIS A 337 -6.41 -24.99 7.05
CA HIS A 337 -6.47 -25.34 5.63
C HIS A 337 -5.31 -26.25 5.22
N HIS A 338 -5.61 -27.25 4.40
CA HIS A 338 -4.64 -28.12 3.74
C HIS A 338 -4.73 -27.95 2.22
N TYR A 339 -3.57 -27.96 1.56
CA TYR A 339 -3.47 -27.80 0.11
C TYR A 339 -2.72 -28.99 -0.50
N THR A 340 -3.32 -29.62 -1.51
CA THR A 340 -2.74 -30.82 -2.12
C THR A 340 -3.13 -30.99 -3.58
N MET A 341 -2.21 -31.53 -4.39
CA MET A 341 -2.51 -32.04 -5.73
C MET A 341 -3.05 -33.48 -5.71
N ASP A 342 -2.93 -34.20 -4.60
CA ASP A 342 -3.36 -35.59 -4.50
C ASP A 342 -4.86 -35.66 -4.14
N SER A 343 -5.66 -36.08 -5.11
CA SER A 343 -7.09 -36.31 -4.90
C SER A 343 -7.39 -37.38 -3.83
N ALA A 344 -6.52 -38.38 -3.65
CA ALA A 344 -6.71 -39.41 -2.63
C ALA A 344 -6.45 -38.87 -1.21
N GLU A 345 -5.47 -37.97 -1.05
CA GLU A 345 -5.23 -37.25 0.21
C GLU A 345 -6.43 -36.38 0.57
N ARG A 346 -6.94 -35.60 -0.38
CA ARG A 346 -8.18 -34.84 -0.21
C ARG A 346 -9.35 -35.74 0.21
N ASP A 347 -9.60 -36.82 -0.53
CA ASP A 347 -10.73 -37.73 -0.26
C ASP A 347 -10.61 -38.40 1.12
N ALA A 348 -9.40 -38.71 1.56
CA ALA A 348 -9.14 -39.23 2.90
C ALA A 348 -9.45 -38.19 3.99
N LEU A 349 -9.02 -36.94 3.82
CA LEU A 349 -9.34 -35.84 4.75
C LEU A 349 -10.84 -35.58 4.83
N VAL A 350 -11.53 -35.58 3.70
CA VAL A 350 -13.00 -35.46 3.64
C VAL A 350 -13.67 -36.64 4.37
N GLY A 351 -13.15 -37.85 4.19
CA GLY A 351 -13.61 -39.04 4.94
C GLY A 351 -13.42 -38.93 6.46
N LEU A 352 -12.47 -38.11 6.92
CA LEU A 352 -12.23 -37.77 8.32
C LEU A 352 -13.05 -36.57 8.82
N GLY A 353 -13.94 -36.02 7.99
CA GLY A 353 -14.85 -34.93 8.35
C GLY A 353 -14.34 -33.53 8.01
N TRP A 354 -13.28 -33.41 7.22
CA TRP A 354 -12.88 -32.13 6.62
C TRP A 354 -13.83 -31.75 5.48
N VAL A 355 -13.85 -30.46 5.13
CA VAL A 355 -14.68 -29.91 4.07
C VAL A 355 -13.81 -29.68 2.83
N ASP A 356 -14.18 -30.30 1.71
CA ASP A 356 -13.60 -29.99 0.41
C ASP A 356 -14.12 -28.62 -0.06
N GLU A 357 -13.21 -27.66 -0.25
CA GLU A 357 -13.52 -26.33 -0.77
C GLU A 357 -13.28 -26.24 -2.28
N ASN A 358 -13.08 -27.39 -2.94
CA ASN A 358 -12.79 -27.56 -4.36
C ASN A 358 -11.36 -27.15 -4.73
N VAL A 359 -11.15 -26.92 -6.03
CA VAL A 359 -9.86 -26.46 -6.58
C VAL A 359 -9.66 -25.00 -6.18
N GLY A 360 -8.60 -24.74 -5.41
CA GLY A 360 -8.21 -23.37 -5.03
C GLY A 360 -7.45 -22.66 -6.15
N TRP A 361 -6.54 -23.38 -6.81
CA TRP A 361 -5.76 -22.92 -7.97
C TRP A 361 -5.18 -24.12 -8.75
N TYR A 362 -4.38 -23.84 -9.78
CA TYR A 362 -3.70 -24.86 -10.57
C TYR A 362 -2.19 -24.80 -10.39
N SER A 363 -1.55 -25.95 -10.53
CA SER A 363 -0.10 -26.14 -10.59
C SER A 363 0.39 -26.00 -12.03
N ASP A 364 1.56 -25.38 -12.21
CA ASP A 364 2.23 -25.21 -13.49
C ASP A 364 2.69 -26.55 -14.06
N PRO A 365 2.15 -27.00 -15.22
CA PRO A 365 2.57 -28.27 -15.83
C PRO A 365 4.01 -28.26 -16.35
N LEU A 366 4.65 -27.08 -16.42
CA LEU A 366 6.06 -26.95 -16.81
C LEU A 366 7.00 -26.89 -15.61
N GLU A 367 6.48 -27.03 -14.39
CA GLU A 367 7.24 -27.23 -13.16
C GLU A 367 8.29 -26.13 -12.88
N ARG A 368 7.97 -24.87 -13.22
CA ARG A 368 8.96 -23.77 -13.20
C ARG A 368 9.39 -23.35 -11.80
N VAL A 369 8.44 -23.13 -10.89
CA VAL A 369 8.73 -22.64 -9.52
C VAL A 369 8.21 -23.67 -8.51
N PRO A 370 9.09 -24.45 -7.85
CA PRO A 370 8.65 -25.43 -6.87
C PRO A 370 8.12 -24.76 -5.59
N LEU A 371 6.98 -25.23 -5.07
CA LEU A 371 6.48 -24.88 -3.74
C LEU A 371 6.78 -26.03 -2.78
N HIS A 372 7.73 -25.81 -1.90
CA HIS A 372 8.15 -26.77 -0.90
C HIS A 372 7.11 -26.87 0.21
N ARG A 373 6.66 -28.10 0.51
CA ARG A 373 5.74 -28.40 1.62
C ARG A 373 6.53 -28.83 2.86
N GLN A 374 6.18 -28.30 4.03
CA GLN A 374 6.71 -28.76 5.31
C GLN A 374 5.57 -28.99 6.31
N PHE A 375 5.69 -30.05 7.11
CA PHE A 375 4.74 -30.39 8.17
C PHE A 375 5.37 -30.19 9.55
N ASN A 376 4.63 -29.55 10.46
CA ASN A 376 5.02 -29.40 11.86
C ASN A 376 4.31 -30.43 12.75
N PRO A 377 4.98 -31.51 13.18
CA PRO A 377 4.36 -32.54 14.02
C PRO A 377 4.04 -32.05 15.45
N ASN A 378 4.53 -30.87 15.85
CA ASN A 378 4.33 -30.29 17.18
C ASN A 378 3.25 -29.20 17.20
N ALA A 379 2.71 -28.82 16.04
CA ALA A 379 1.66 -27.82 15.93
C ALA A 379 0.27 -28.45 16.08
N PHE A 380 -0.64 -27.74 16.74
CA PHE A 380 -2.04 -28.12 16.80
C PHE A 380 -2.85 -27.51 15.64
N THR A 381 -2.48 -26.30 15.22
CA THR A 381 -3.00 -25.52 14.09
C THR A 381 -1.83 -24.92 13.32
N GLY A 382 -2.03 -24.52 12.06
CA GLY A 382 -0.94 -24.06 11.20
C GLY A 382 0.10 -25.14 10.97
N THR A 383 -0.38 -26.37 10.80
CA THR A 383 0.46 -27.56 10.76
C THR A 383 1.30 -27.69 9.50
N HIS A 384 0.97 -26.98 8.43
CA HIS A 384 1.69 -27.03 7.17
C HIS A 384 2.17 -25.65 6.72
N ASN A 385 3.34 -25.63 6.07
CA ASN A 385 3.88 -24.48 5.38
C ASN A 385 4.10 -24.82 3.91
N TYR A 386 3.91 -23.81 3.05
CA TYR A 386 4.13 -23.91 1.61
C TYR A 386 4.88 -22.66 1.16
N THR A 387 6.05 -22.85 0.58
CA THR A 387 6.91 -21.71 0.19
C THR A 387 7.78 -22.03 -1.01
N LYS A 388 8.01 -21.01 -1.85
CA LYS A 388 9.05 -21.07 -2.90
C LYS A 388 10.42 -20.66 -2.38
N ASP A 389 10.51 -20.12 -1.16
CA ASP A 389 11.77 -19.73 -0.55
C ASP A 389 12.46 -20.94 0.08
N GLU A 390 13.49 -21.43 -0.60
CA GLU A 390 14.34 -22.52 -0.11
C GLU A 390 15.00 -22.21 1.24
N THR A 391 15.25 -20.93 1.55
CA THR A 391 15.84 -20.51 2.82
C THR A 391 14.84 -20.63 3.95
N GLU A 392 13.59 -20.23 3.72
CA GLU A 392 12.50 -20.43 4.68
C GLU A 392 12.26 -21.92 4.93
N ALA A 393 12.15 -22.72 3.87
CA ALA A 393 11.96 -24.16 3.97
C ALA A 393 13.08 -24.82 4.78
N ALA A 394 14.35 -24.48 4.49
CA ALA A 394 15.50 -25.00 5.22
C ALA A 394 15.51 -24.56 6.69
N ALA A 395 15.11 -23.32 6.99
CA ALA A 395 15.02 -22.81 8.35
C ALA A 395 13.96 -23.56 9.17
N LEU A 396 12.78 -23.81 8.60
CA LEU A 396 11.71 -24.58 9.24
C LEU A 396 12.14 -26.01 9.56
N VAL A 397 12.81 -26.68 8.61
CA VAL A 397 13.39 -28.01 8.83
C VAL A 397 14.43 -27.96 9.95
N GLY A 398 15.28 -26.94 9.99
CA GLY A 398 16.24 -26.71 11.08
C GLY A 398 15.57 -26.51 12.45
N MET A 399 14.33 -26.02 12.47
CA MET A 399 13.50 -25.86 13.68
C MET A 399 12.67 -27.12 14.03
N GLY A 400 12.88 -28.24 13.32
CA GLY A 400 12.25 -29.53 13.62
C GLY A 400 10.96 -29.80 12.83
N TRP A 401 10.66 -29.00 11.81
CA TRP A 401 9.62 -29.35 10.84
C TRP A 401 10.10 -30.49 9.93
N ILE A 402 9.17 -31.28 9.44
CA ILE A 402 9.42 -32.38 8.51
C ILE A 402 9.28 -31.83 7.09
N ALA A 403 10.35 -31.87 6.31
CA ALA A 403 10.27 -31.64 4.87
C ALA A 403 9.47 -32.75 4.21
N GLU A 404 8.51 -32.37 3.38
CA GLU A 404 7.77 -33.28 2.51
C GLU A 404 8.17 -33.04 1.05
N ASP A 405 7.43 -33.65 0.12
CA ASP A 405 7.65 -33.45 -1.32
C ASP A 405 7.24 -32.03 -1.78
N ILE A 406 7.54 -31.71 -3.04
CA ILE A 406 7.02 -30.49 -3.68
C ILE A 406 5.50 -30.60 -3.73
N GLY A 407 4.80 -29.64 -3.10
CA GLY A 407 3.35 -29.64 -3.05
C GLY A 407 2.72 -29.39 -4.42
N TRP A 408 3.25 -28.40 -5.14
CA TRP A 408 2.89 -28.03 -6.52
C TRP A 408 3.93 -27.07 -7.10
N TYR A 409 3.68 -26.56 -8.32
CA TYR A 409 4.53 -25.59 -8.99
C TYR A 409 3.77 -24.31 -9.33
N GLY A 410 4.41 -23.16 -9.13
CA GLY A 410 3.98 -21.86 -9.62
C GLY A 410 4.69 -21.48 -10.93
N VAL A 411 4.34 -20.32 -11.48
CA VAL A 411 4.96 -19.77 -12.70
C VAL A 411 6.04 -18.71 -12.42
N GLN A 412 5.98 -18.01 -11.28
CA GLN A 412 6.92 -16.94 -10.88
C GLN A 412 7.07 -16.81 -9.35
#